data_AF-A0A147B8U9-F1
#
_entry.id   AF-A0A147B8U9-F1
#
_cell.length_a   1.000
_cell.length_b   1.000
_cell.length_c   1.000
_cell.angle_alpha   90.00
_cell.angle_beta   90.00
_cell.angle_gamma   90.00
#
_symmetry.space_group_name_H-M   'P 1'
#
loop_
_entity.id
_entity.type
_entity.pdbx_description
1 polymer ?
#
loop_
_entity_poly.entity_id
_entity_poly.type
_entity_poly.pdbx_seq_one_letter_code
_entity_poly.pdbx_strand_id
1 'polypeptide(L)'
;QVLSKSAKGRERERLQQVRKWQKQMRQKFDNKGQVGQVKNREASVNVRPTWKVLEEMDFPRLGKLSLPGITEGKDVYTCGSIEYFDKAYNLVTCKNEKPLQRINRIFHKVTTTDDPIIRQLAKTENYRIFATDAIVACLMCAGRSVYSWDIIVQRVNDKLFFDKRDDSEFDLLTVNETAAEPPHEEGNSINSPRNLALEATFIN
;
A
#
# COMPACT_ATOMS: atom_id res chain seq x y z
N GLN A 1 -43.37 -23.17 -46.50
CA GLN A 1 -44.16 -21.93 -46.30
C GLN A 1 -43.28 -20.73 -46.59
N VAL A 2 -43.64 -19.93 -47.60
CA VAL A 2 -42.88 -18.75 -48.03
C VAL A 2 -43.17 -17.60 -47.07
N LEU A 3 -42.20 -17.21 -46.23
CA LEU A 3 -42.33 -16.06 -45.33
C LEU A 3 -42.67 -14.79 -46.13
N SER A 4 -43.73 -14.09 -45.71
CA SER A 4 -44.19 -12.86 -46.36
C SER A 4 -43.09 -11.79 -46.35
N LYS A 5 -43.05 -10.92 -47.37
CA LYS A 5 -42.03 -9.84 -47.50
C LYS A 5 -41.94 -8.97 -46.23
N SER A 6 -43.05 -8.82 -45.50
CA SER A 6 -43.13 -8.08 -44.23
C SER A 6 -42.49 -8.82 -43.03
N ALA A 7 -42.52 -10.17 -43.03
CA ALA A 7 -41.84 -10.97 -42.01
C ALA A 7 -40.31 -10.95 -42.21
N LYS A 8 -39.84 -11.02 -43.46
CA LYS A 8 -38.41 -10.91 -43.80
C LYS A 8 -37.81 -9.54 -43.46
N GLY A 9 -38.60 -8.47 -43.55
CA GLY A 9 -38.17 -7.12 -43.16
C GLY A 9 -37.92 -7.00 -41.65
N ARG A 10 -38.85 -7.49 -40.82
CA ARG A 10 -38.74 -7.48 -39.35
C ARG A 10 -37.58 -8.34 -38.84
N GLU A 11 -37.32 -9.47 -39.48
CA GLU A 11 -36.19 -10.33 -39.12
C GLU A 11 -34.84 -9.68 -39.47
N ARG A 12 -34.79 -8.93 -40.60
CA ARG A 12 -33.62 -8.16 -41.01
C ARG A 12 -33.32 -6.99 -40.06
N GLU A 13 -34.35 -6.31 -39.56
CA GLU A 13 -34.22 -5.28 -38.51
C GLU A 13 -33.72 -5.86 -37.19
N ARG A 14 -34.26 -7.01 -36.76
CA ARG A 14 -33.83 -7.69 -35.54
C ARG A 14 -32.36 -8.11 -35.62
N LEU A 15 -31.92 -8.65 -36.76
CA LEU A 15 -30.51 -8.99 -37.02
C LEU A 15 -29.60 -7.76 -37.05
N GLN A 16 -30.08 -6.62 -37.56
CA GLN A 16 -29.32 -5.36 -37.51
C GLN A 16 -29.21 -4.81 -36.09
N GLN A 17 -30.26 -4.89 -35.28
CA GLN A 17 -30.22 -4.50 -33.87
C GLN A 17 -29.28 -5.39 -33.06
N VAL A 18 -29.30 -6.71 -33.27
CA VAL A 18 -28.36 -7.64 -32.61
C VAL A 18 -26.92 -7.36 -33.03
N ARG A 19 -26.66 -7.07 -34.31
CA ARG A 19 -25.31 -6.68 -34.78
C ARG A 19 -24.84 -5.33 -34.20
N LYS A 20 -25.75 -4.35 -34.06
CA LYS A 20 -25.45 -3.07 -33.39
C LYS A 20 -25.13 -3.29 -31.91
N TRP A 21 -25.92 -4.10 -31.23
CA TRP A 21 -25.71 -4.44 -29.82
C TRP A 21 -24.41 -5.22 -29.60
N GLN A 22 -24.08 -6.19 -30.46
CA GLN A 22 -22.80 -6.90 -30.44
C GLN A 22 -21.62 -5.97 -30.72
N LYS A 23 -21.72 -5.05 -31.69
CA LYS A 23 -20.68 -4.03 -31.94
C LYS A 23 -20.48 -3.10 -30.73
N GLN A 24 -21.57 -2.71 -30.06
CA GLN A 24 -21.52 -1.84 -28.89
C GLN A 24 -20.91 -2.55 -27.67
N MET A 25 -21.21 -3.85 -27.49
CA MET A 25 -20.57 -4.70 -26.46
C MET A 25 -19.08 -4.93 -26.76
N ARG A 26 -18.71 -5.10 -28.04
CA ARG A 26 -17.30 -5.25 -28.45
C ARG A 26 -16.50 -3.96 -28.24
N GLN A 27 -17.09 -2.79 -28.55
CA GLN A 27 -16.48 -1.49 -28.23
C GLN A 27 -16.33 -1.26 -26.72
N LYS A 28 -17.29 -1.70 -25.89
CA LYS A 28 -17.14 -1.65 -24.42
C LYS A 28 -16.01 -2.56 -23.90
N PHE A 29 -15.76 -3.70 -24.55
CA PHE A 29 -14.64 -4.58 -24.22
C PHE A 29 -13.29 -4.06 -24.76
N ASP A 30 -13.25 -3.47 -25.95
CA ASP A 30 -12.04 -2.85 -26.51
C ASP A 30 -11.64 -1.58 -25.73
N ASN A 31 -12.61 -0.79 -25.25
CA ASN A 31 -12.32 0.34 -24.35
C ASN A 31 -11.78 -0.11 -22.99
N LYS A 32 -11.96 -1.37 -22.59
CA LYS A 32 -11.36 -1.91 -21.36
C LYS A 32 -9.82 -2.01 -21.45
N GLY A 33 -9.26 -1.98 -22.66
CA GLY A 33 -7.82 -1.83 -22.89
C GLY A 33 -7.31 -0.38 -22.82
N GLN A 34 -8.20 0.62 -22.84
CA GLN A 34 -7.86 2.05 -22.71
C GLN A 34 -8.08 2.62 -21.30
N VAL A 35 -8.75 1.91 -20.38
CA VAL A 35 -8.88 2.31 -18.97
C VAL A 35 -7.57 2.15 -18.19
N GLY A 36 -6.52 1.60 -18.83
CA GLY A 36 -5.20 1.45 -18.24
C GLY A 36 -4.29 2.67 -18.40
N GLN A 37 -4.80 3.89 -18.62
CA GLN A 37 -4.03 5.05 -18.16
C GLN A 37 -3.95 4.90 -16.65
N VAL A 38 -2.83 4.34 -16.18
CA VAL A 38 -2.40 4.43 -14.79
C VAL A 38 -2.51 5.92 -14.45
N LYS A 39 -3.63 6.32 -13.84
CA LYS A 39 -3.80 7.69 -13.36
C LYS A 39 -2.56 8.00 -12.54
N ASN A 40 -1.94 9.14 -12.81
CA ASN A 40 -0.72 9.58 -12.15
C ASN A 40 -0.86 9.34 -10.65
N ARG A 41 -0.14 8.35 -10.14
CA ARG A 41 -0.07 8.08 -8.72
C ARG A 41 0.68 9.25 -8.10
N GLU A 42 0.16 9.77 -7.00
CA GLU A 42 0.86 10.84 -6.30
C GLU A 42 2.19 10.32 -5.79
N ALA A 43 3.26 11.02 -6.16
CA ALA A 43 4.58 10.73 -5.64
C ALA A 43 4.58 11.09 -4.15
N SER A 44 5.16 10.24 -3.32
CA SER A 44 5.27 10.51 -1.89
C SER A 44 6.13 11.74 -1.63
N VAL A 45 7.10 12.02 -2.51
CA VAL A 45 7.98 13.18 -2.43
C VAL A 45 8.12 13.91 -3.76
N ASN A 46 8.20 15.23 -3.70
CA ASN A 46 8.50 16.07 -4.85
C ASN A 46 10.00 16.00 -5.17
N VAL A 47 10.34 15.33 -6.28
CA VAL A 47 11.73 15.19 -6.74
C VAL A 47 12.29 16.56 -7.15
N ARG A 48 13.38 16.98 -6.51
CA ARG A 48 14.03 18.27 -6.81
C ARG A 48 15.09 18.10 -7.90
N PRO A 49 15.30 19.11 -8.79
CA PRO A 49 16.33 19.05 -9.83
C PRO A 49 17.77 18.91 -9.29
N THR A 50 18.00 19.26 -8.02
CA THR A 50 19.31 19.15 -7.37
C THR A 50 19.64 17.74 -6.90
N TRP A 51 18.69 16.80 -6.96
CA TRP A 51 18.90 15.44 -6.51
C TRP A 51 19.69 14.65 -7.55
N LYS A 52 20.76 13.98 -7.10
CA LYS A 52 21.57 13.12 -7.94
C LYS A 52 21.08 11.68 -7.81
N VAL A 53 20.73 11.06 -8.93
CA VAL A 53 20.44 9.63 -8.99
C VAL A 53 21.75 8.87 -8.76
N LEU A 54 21.77 8.00 -7.75
CA LEU A 54 22.92 7.16 -7.43
C LEU A 54 22.80 5.78 -8.06
N GLU A 55 21.64 5.14 -7.89
CA GLU A 55 21.34 3.83 -8.43
C GLU A 55 19.84 3.70 -8.70
N GLU A 56 19.49 2.93 -9.71
CA GLU A 56 18.12 2.51 -10.02
C GLU A 56 18.03 0.98 -9.95
N MET A 57 16.97 0.48 -9.33
CA MET A 57 16.70 -0.94 -9.18
C MET A 57 15.25 -1.23 -9.55
N ASP A 58 15.04 -2.19 -10.44
CA ASP A 58 13.73 -2.68 -10.82
C ASP A 58 13.31 -3.88 -9.95
N PHE A 59 12.01 -4.13 -9.86
CA PHE A 59 11.48 -5.22 -9.04
C PHE A 59 11.97 -6.62 -9.47
N PRO A 60 12.14 -6.94 -10.77
CA PRO A 60 12.75 -8.20 -11.19
C PRO A 60 14.17 -8.42 -10.65
N ARG A 61 14.98 -7.36 -10.51
CA ARG A 61 16.32 -7.46 -9.90
C ARG A 61 16.22 -7.74 -8.40
N LEU A 62 15.33 -7.06 -7.68
CA LEU A 62 15.10 -7.29 -6.25
C LEU A 62 14.64 -8.73 -5.97
N GLY A 63 13.75 -9.28 -6.80
CA GLY A 63 13.23 -10.64 -6.62
C GLY A 63 14.27 -11.76 -6.77
N LYS A 64 15.46 -11.48 -7.31
CA LYS A 64 16.56 -12.44 -7.45
C LYS A 64 17.56 -12.38 -6.29
N LEU A 65 17.48 -11.36 -5.43
CA LEU A 65 18.38 -11.21 -4.30
C LEU A 65 18.05 -12.25 -3.22
N SER A 66 19.09 -12.83 -2.63
CA SER A 66 18.96 -13.77 -1.52
C SER A 66 20.16 -13.65 -0.60
N LEU A 67 19.90 -13.61 0.70
CA LEU A 67 20.92 -13.58 1.75
C LEU A 67 20.66 -14.72 2.73
N PRO A 68 21.19 -15.92 2.47
CA PRO A 68 21.07 -17.04 3.40
C PRO A 68 21.98 -16.85 4.63
N GLY A 69 21.69 -17.58 5.72
CA GLY A 69 22.56 -17.61 6.91
C GLY A 69 22.34 -16.47 7.90
N ILE A 70 21.15 -15.86 7.89
CA ILE A 70 20.74 -14.87 8.90
C ILE A 70 20.47 -15.60 10.22
N THR A 71 21.11 -15.16 11.30
CA THR A 71 20.89 -15.68 12.66
C THR A 71 19.66 -15.04 13.31
N GLU A 72 19.14 -15.67 14.36
CA GLU A 72 18.08 -15.06 15.16
C GLU A 72 18.53 -13.73 15.78
N GLY A 73 17.59 -12.80 15.90
CA GLY A 73 17.81 -11.52 16.57
C GLY A 73 18.14 -11.74 18.04
N LYS A 74 19.09 -10.97 18.55
CA LYS A 74 19.44 -10.96 19.98
C LYS A 74 18.84 -9.73 20.64
N ASP A 75 18.02 -9.95 21.66
CA ASP A 75 17.47 -8.87 22.47
C ASP A 75 18.59 -8.13 23.22
N VAL A 76 18.68 -6.83 22.98
CA VAL A 76 19.64 -5.93 23.64
C VAL A 76 18.97 -5.12 24.74
N TYR A 77 17.72 -4.71 24.49
CA TYR A 77 16.94 -3.88 25.39
C TYR A 77 15.46 -4.18 25.22
N THR A 78 14.73 -4.29 26.33
CA THR A 78 13.29 -4.51 26.34
C THR A 78 12.64 -3.41 27.18
N CYS A 79 11.61 -2.77 26.64
CA CYS A 79 10.92 -1.66 27.29
C CYS A 79 9.42 -1.67 27.00
N GLY A 80 8.67 -0.98 27.86
CA GLY A 80 7.22 -0.85 27.77
C GLY A 80 6.48 -1.88 28.63
N SER A 81 5.15 -1.86 28.53
CA SER A 81 4.24 -2.76 29.22
C SER A 81 3.13 -3.18 28.27
N ILE A 82 2.76 -4.46 28.30
CA ILE A 82 1.74 -5.05 27.42
C ILE A 82 0.57 -5.53 28.29
N GLU A 83 -0.65 -5.26 27.85
CA GLU A 83 -1.87 -5.74 28.50
C GLU A 83 -2.20 -7.18 28.06
N TYR A 84 -2.94 -7.91 28.89
CA TYR A 84 -3.41 -9.25 28.55
C TYR A 84 -4.50 -9.19 27.46
N PHE A 85 -4.41 -10.10 26.50
CA PHE A 85 -5.43 -10.27 25.47
C PHE A 85 -6.70 -10.91 26.06
N ASP A 86 -7.86 -10.29 25.81
CA ASP A 86 -9.17 -10.83 26.18
C ASP A 86 -9.59 -11.94 25.20
N LYS A 87 -9.56 -13.18 25.68
CA LYS A 87 -9.89 -14.38 24.88
C LYS A 87 -11.36 -14.42 24.45
N ALA A 88 -12.26 -13.61 25.02
CA ALA A 88 -13.65 -13.55 24.58
C ALA A 88 -13.77 -13.08 23.12
N TYR A 89 -12.82 -12.30 22.61
CA TYR A 89 -12.80 -11.85 21.21
C TYR A 89 -12.60 -13.01 20.20
N ASN A 90 -12.10 -14.17 20.64
CA ASN A 90 -12.01 -15.35 19.78
C ASN A 90 -13.38 -15.96 19.41
N LEU A 91 -14.45 -15.59 20.12
CA LEU A 91 -15.81 -16.10 19.90
C LEU A 91 -16.68 -15.18 19.02
N VAL A 92 -16.12 -14.07 18.54
CA VAL A 92 -16.81 -13.14 17.64
C VAL A 92 -16.99 -13.80 16.28
N THR A 93 -18.21 -13.74 15.74
CA THR A 93 -18.56 -14.29 14.42
C THR A 93 -19.46 -13.32 13.66
N CYS A 94 -19.67 -13.51 12.37
CA CYS A 94 -20.58 -12.65 11.59
C CYS A 94 -22.04 -12.68 12.08
N LYS A 95 -22.45 -13.68 12.87
CA LYS A 95 -23.78 -13.75 13.50
C LYS A 95 -23.81 -13.19 14.92
N ASN A 96 -22.64 -13.13 15.57
CA ASN A 96 -22.45 -12.61 16.91
C ASN A 96 -21.35 -11.53 16.84
N GLU A 97 -21.69 -10.43 16.18
CA GLU A 97 -20.80 -9.30 16.00
C GLU A 97 -20.71 -8.47 17.27
N LYS A 98 -19.60 -7.74 17.43
CA LYS A 98 -19.39 -6.82 18.54
C LYS A 98 -19.12 -5.43 17.96
N PRO A 99 -19.86 -4.38 18.39
CA PRO A 99 -19.64 -3.04 17.88
C PRO A 99 -18.25 -2.53 18.28
N LEU A 100 -17.53 -1.95 17.30
CA LEU A 100 -16.22 -1.35 17.54
C LEU A 100 -16.35 -0.11 18.42
N GLN A 101 -15.58 -0.06 19.50
CA GLN A 101 -15.57 1.08 20.42
C GLN A 101 -14.44 2.03 20.07
N ARG A 102 -14.70 3.33 20.15
CA ARG A 102 -13.65 4.35 20.05
C ARG A 102 -12.87 4.41 21.36
N ILE A 103 -11.63 3.94 21.34
CA ILE A 103 -10.72 4.00 22.49
C ILE A 103 -9.64 5.04 22.17
N ASN A 104 -9.60 6.11 22.96
CA ASN A 104 -8.56 7.13 22.81
C ASN A 104 -7.31 6.70 23.59
N ARG A 105 -6.32 6.15 22.89
CA ARG A 105 -4.96 5.92 23.40
C ARG A 105 -3.96 6.78 22.64
N ILE A 106 -2.82 7.03 23.26
CA ILE A 106 -1.71 7.75 22.63
C ILE A 106 -0.87 6.71 21.91
N PHE A 107 -0.70 6.88 20.60
CA PHE A 107 0.19 6.07 19.78
C PHE A 107 1.44 6.88 19.44
N HIS A 108 2.61 6.30 19.71
CA HIS A 108 3.90 6.94 19.49
C HIS A 108 4.46 6.53 18.13
N LYS A 109 4.53 7.47 17.19
CA LYS A 109 5.12 7.27 15.86
C LYS A 109 6.54 7.82 15.77
N VAL A 110 7.39 7.42 16.70
CA VAL A 110 8.76 7.95 16.82
C VAL A 110 9.63 7.45 15.67
N THR A 111 10.45 8.35 15.13
CA THR A 111 11.47 8.11 14.10
C THR A 111 12.70 7.44 14.69
N THR A 112 13.56 6.86 13.84
CA THR A 112 14.78 6.19 14.31
C THR A 112 15.72 7.17 15.02
N THR A 113 15.79 8.41 14.53
CA THR A 113 16.70 9.43 15.08
C THR A 113 16.17 10.09 16.36
N ASP A 114 14.85 10.18 16.53
CA ASP A 114 14.24 10.74 17.75
C ASP A 114 14.14 9.73 18.91
N ASP A 115 14.34 8.43 18.64
CA ASP A 115 14.34 7.41 19.69
C ASP A 115 15.55 7.58 20.64
N PRO A 116 15.32 7.83 21.96
CA PRO A 116 16.40 8.07 22.91
C PRO A 116 17.27 6.84 23.17
N ILE A 117 16.70 5.63 23.10
CA ILE A 117 17.41 4.37 23.30
C ILE A 117 18.31 4.10 22.10
N ILE A 118 17.80 4.29 20.87
CA ILE A 118 18.62 4.16 19.66
C ILE A 118 19.78 5.15 19.69
N ARG A 119 19.54 6.41 20.08
CA ARG A 119 20.63 7.39 20.24
C ARG A 119 21.67 6.97 21.29
N GLN A 120 21.26 6.31 22.36
CA GLN A 120 22.19 5.80 23.37
C GLN A 120 23.01 4.63 22.80
N LEU A 121 22.38 3.69 22.10
CA LEU A 121 23.03 2.56 21.44
C LEU A 121 23.98 3.02 20.32
N ALA A 122 23.62 4.11 19.63
CA ALA A 122 24.43 4.73 18.60
C ALA A 122 25.70 5.42 19.14
N LYS A 123 25.88 5.55 20.45
CA LYS A 123 27.17 5.98 21.02
C LYS A 123 28.17 4.83 21.13
N THR A 124 27.69 3.59 21.21
CA THR A 124 28.51 2.39 21.27
C THR A 124 29.03 2.02 19.88
N GLU A 125 30.24 1.44 19.79
CA GLU A 125 30.86 1.06 18.51
C GLU A 125 30.34 -0.26 17.92
N ASN A 126 29.57 -1.02 18.70
CA ASN A 126 29.11 -2.36 18.31
C ASN A 126 28.03 -2.37 17.22
N TYR A 127 27.38 -1.22 16.96
CA TYR A 127 26.24 -1.11 16.06
C TYR A 127 26.49 -0.06 14.98
N ARG A 128 26.15 -0.41 13.74
CA ARG A 128 26.38 0.43 12.56
C ARG A 128 25.11 0.86 11.84
N ILE A 129 24.07 0.03 11.86
CA ILE A 129 22.82 0.27 11.13
C ILE A 129 21.68 0.35 12.14
N PHE A 130 20.88 1.41 12.05
CA PHE A 130 19.73 1.66 12.91
C PHE A 130 18.49 1.91 12.05
N ALA A 131 17.38 1.27 12.41
CA ALA A 131 16.09 1.39 11.74
C ALA A 131 14.98 0.93 12.69
N THR A 132 13.73 1.30 12.39
CA THR A 132 12.53 0.74 13.03
C THR A 132 11.96 -0.44 12.21
N ASP A 133 11.10 -1.22 12.84
CA ASP A 133 10.39 -2.34 12.24
C ASP A 133 9.56 -1.92 11.01
N ALA A 134 8.85 -0.80 11.08
CA ALA A 134 8.04 -0.29 9.97
C ALA A 134 8.90 -0.01 8.71
N ILE A 135 10.06 0.60 8.91
CA ILE A 135 11.02 0.92 7.84
C ILE A 135 11.62 -0.36 7.25
N VAL A 136 12.05 -1.30 8.11
CA VAL A 136 12.65 -2.57 7.66
C VAL A 136 11.62 -3.42 6.92
N ALA A 137 10.38 -3.50 7.42
CA ALA A 137 9.29 -4.22 6.77
C ALA A 137 8.98 -3.63 5.38
N CYS A 138 8.97 -2.30 5.25
CA CYS A 138 8.80 -1.61 3.98
C CYS A 138 9.91 -1.99 2.98
N LEU A 139 11.17 -1.96 3.41
CA LEU A 139 12.31 -2.36 2.56
C LEU A 139 12.27 -3.84 2.16
N MET A 140 11.94 -4.74 3.09
CA MET A 140 11.85 -6.18 2.83
C MET A 140 10.72 -6.53 1.86
N CYS A 141 9.59 -5.80 1.93
CA CYS A 141 8.43 -6.00 1.08
C CYS A 141 8.35 -5.03 -0.12
N ALA A 142 9.41 -4.27 -0.40
CA ALA A 142 9.44 -3.24 -1.45
C ALA A 142 8.97 -3.76 -2.82
N GLY A 143 9.32 -5.01 -3.18
CA GLY A 143 8.94 -5.63 -4.45
C GLY A 143 7.44 -5.89 -4.65
N ARG A 144 6.61 -5.66 -3.62
CA ARG A 144 5.14 -5.76 -3.68
C ARG A 144 4.45 -4.39 -3.72
N SER A 145 5.18 -3.31 -3.47
CA SER A 145 4.62 -1.97 -3.39
C SER A 145 4.16 -1.45 -4.75
N VAL A 146 3.06 -0.70 -4.74
CA VAL A 146 2.42 -0.12 -5.92
C VAL A 146 2.27 1.39 -5.74
N TYR A 147 1.93 1.83 -4.52
CA TYR A 147 1.94 3.23 -4.11
C TYR A 147 3.36 3.69 -3.76
N SER A 148 3.60 5.00 -3.94
CA SER A 148 4.89 5.62 -3.66
C SER A 148 5.13 5.67 -2.15
N TRP A 149 6.35 5.37 -1.74
CA TRP A 149 6.86 5.59 -0.39
C TRP A 149 8.31 6.04 -0.49
N ASP A 150 8.81 6.67 0.57
CA ASP A 150 10.20 7.13 0.65
C ASP A 150 10.75 6.94 2.06
N ILE A 151 12.07 6.72 2.13
CA ILE A 151 12.84 6.52 3.36
C ILE A 151 14.07 7.44 3.26
N ILE A 152 14.35 8.15 4.34
CA ILE A 152 15.54 8.98 4.47
C ILE A 152 16.67 8.09 5.01
N VAL A 153 17.81 8.09 4.33
CA VAL A 153 19.01 7.42 4.86
C VAL A 153 20.05 8.48 5.20
N GLN A 154 20.38 8.59 6.49
CA GLN A 154 21.42 9.47 6.98
C GLN A 154 22.68 8.69 7.31
N ARG A 155 23.80 9.06 6.67
CA ARG A 155 25.11 8.52 6.98
C ARG A 155 25.89 9.52 7.83
N VAL A 156 26.26 9.10 9.04
CA VAL A 156 27.14 9.86 9.94
C VAL A 156 28.34 8.95 10.28
N ASN A 157 29.52 9.30 9.77
CA ASN A 157 30.71 8.45 9.85
C ASN A 157 30.47 7.05 9.26
N ASP A 158 30.72 6.00 10.05
CA ASP A 158 30.47 4.58 9.72
C ASP A 158 29.10 4.08 10.20
N LYS A 159 28.17 4.99 10.49
CA LYS A 159 26.81 4.67 10.95
C LYS A 159 25.75 5.12 9.95
N LEU A 160 24.75 4.26 9.75
CA LEU A 160 23.60 4.48 8.88
C LEU A 160 22.33 4.49 9.73
N PHE A 161 21.55 5.56 9.58
CA PHE A 161 20.23 5.71 10.19
C PHE A 161 19.22 5.72 9.06
N PHE A 162 18.31 4.75 9.08
CA PHE A 162 17.15 4.74 8.20
C PHE A 162 16.00 5.39 8.93
N ASP A 163 15.39 6.38 8.31
CA ASP A 163 14.35 7.19 8.92
C ASP A 163 13.18 7.45 7.98
N LYS A 164 12.04 7.82 8.54
CA LYS A 164 10.86 8.28 7.80
C LYS A 164 10.67 9.78 7.99
N ARG A 165 9.92 10.41 7.10
CA ARG A 165 9.56 11.83 7.24
C ARG A 165 8.41 12.01 8.23
N ASP A 166 8.53 12.98 9.11
CA ASP A 166 7.50 13.30 10.11
C ASP A 166 6.16 13.72 9.48
N ASP A 167 6.23 14.39 8.32
CA ASP A 167 5.09 14.91 7.55
C ASP A 167 4.55 13.92 6.49
N SER A 168 5.12 12.71 6.42
CA SER A 168 4.68 11.70 5.47
C SER A 168 3.48 10.89 5.96
N GLU A 169 2.74 10.35 5.00
CA GLU A 169 1.67 9.37 5.24
C GLU A 169 2.22 7.93 5.36
N PHE A 170 3.50 7.76 5.71
CA PHE A 170 4.19 6.46 5.77
C PHE A 170 3.53 5.47 6.73
N ASP A 171 2.96 5.96 7.83
CA ASP A 171 2.28 5.12 8.83
C ASP A 171 0.83 4.79 8.45
N LEU A 172 0.30 5.35 7.35
CA LEU A 172 -1.06 5.04 6.91
C LEU A 172 -1.10 3.69 6.22
N LEU A 173 -2.11 2.89 6.58
CA LEU A 173 -2.36 1.60 5.95
C LEU A 173 -3.04 1.79 4.60
N THR A 174 -2.49 1.16 3.55
CA THR A 174 -3.07 1.20 2.21
C THR A 174 -4.21 0.18 2.08
N VAL A 175 -5.32 0.57 1.42
CA VAL A 175 -6.48 -0.31 1.19
C VAL A 175 -6.59 -0.66 -0.29
N ASN A 176 -6.70 -1.96 -0.59
CA ASN A 176 -6.85 -2.49 -1.96
C ASN A 176 -5.74 -2.04 -2.95
N GLU A 177 -4.54 -1.79 -2.44
CA GLU A 177 -3.39 -1.31 -3.24
C GLU A 177 -3.06 -2.22 -4.44
N THR A 178 -3.06 -3.54 -4.22
CA THR A 178 -2.66 -4.55 -5.22
C THR A 178 -3.85 -5.17 -5.96
N ALA A 179 -5.05 -4.59 -5.82
CA ALA A 179 -6.23 -5.03 -6.56
C ALA A 179 -6.04 -4.79 -8.08
N ALA A 180 -6.77 -5.57 -8.90
CA ALA A 180 -6.77 -5.37 -10.35
C ALA A 180 -7.26 -3.96 -10.74
N GLU A 181 -8.22 -3.43 -9.97
CA GLU A 181 -8.73 -2.07 -10.06
C GLU A 181 -8.65 -1.42 -8.67
N PRO A 182 -7.54 -0.73 -8.33
CA PRO A 182 -7.39 -0.04 -7.06
C PRO A 182 -8.37 1.15 -6.94
N PRO A 183 -8.68 1.59 -5.70
CA PRO A 183 -9.48 2.80 -5.50
C PRO A 183 -8.85 4.01 -6.20
N HIS A 184 -9.66 4.77 -6.93
CA HIS A 184 -9.20 5.91 -7.75
C HIS A 184 -10.15 7.13 -7.63
N GLU A 185 -11.04 7.11 -6.65
CA GLU A 185 -11.94 8.23 -6.36
C GLU A 185 -11.16 9.39 -5.76
N GLU A 186 -11.49 10.62 -6.16
CA GLU A 186 -10.75 11.82 -5.79
C GLU A 186 -11.60 12.73 -4.88
N GLY A 187 -10.93 13.66 -4.20
CA GLY A 187 -11.56 14.71 -3.40
C GLY A 187 -12.29 14.19 -2.16
N ASN A 188 -13.50 14.70 -1.92
CA ASN A 188 -14.29 14.43 -0.71
C ASN A 188 -15.06 13.09 -0.75
N SER A 189 -14.74 12.18 -1.68
CA SER A 189 -15.37 10.86 -1.66
C SER A 189 -14.92 10.07 -0.43
N ILE A 190 -15.87 9.38 0.19
CA ILE A 190 -15.60 8.44 1.29
C ILE A 190 -14.68 7.29 0.86
N ASN A 191 -14.72 6.91 -0.43
CA ASN A 191 -13.91 5.81 -0.98
C ASN A 191 -12.63 6.30 -1.66
N SER A 192 -12.20 7.54 -1.40
CA SER A 192 -10.89 7.98 -1.87
C SER A 192 -9.77 7.17 -1.19
N PRO A 193 -8.65 6.87 -1.87
CA PRO A 193 -7.55 6.11 -1.27
C PRO A 193 -7.10 6.65 0.08
N ARG A 194 -7.03 7.99 0.19
CA ARG A 194 -6.63 8.68 1.41
C ARG A 194 -7.63 8.50 2.56
N ASN A 195 -8.92 8.65 2.29
CA ASN A 195 -9.95 8.49 3.33
C ASN A 195 -10.04 7.04 3.80
N LEU A 196 -9.94 6.07 2.88
CA LEU A 196 -9.87 4.66 3.23
C LEU A 196 -8.62 4.34 4.05
N ALA A 197 -7.47 4.94 3.73
CA ALA A 197 -6.25 4.75 4.50
C ALA A 197 -6.35 5.34 5.92
N LEU A 198 -6.95 6.52 6.07
CA LEU A 198 -7.22 7.13 7.37
C LEU A 198 -8.19 6.27 8.20
N GLU A 199 -9.26 5.77 7.58
CA GLU A 199 -10.23 4.90 8.24
C GLU A 199 -9.59 3.57 8.66
N ALA A 200 -8.86 2.90 7.76
CA ALA A 200 -8.18 1.65 8.06
C ALA A 200 -7.15 1.79 9.19
N THR A 201 -6.40 2.89 9.19
CA THR A 201 -5.43 3.20 10.25
C THR A 201 -6.11 3.53 11.57
N PHE A 202 -7.30 4.13 11.55
CA PHE A 202 -8.08 4.43 12.75
C PHE A 202 -8.76 3.19 13.36
N ILE A 203 -9.13 2.22 12.51
CA ILE A 203 -9.74 0.95 12.95
C ILE A 203 -8.71 0.00 13.56
N ASN A 204 -7.46 0.05 13.10
CA ASN A 204 -6.35 -0.77 13.57
C ASN A 204 -5.83 -0.34 14.95
#